data_AF-A0A0F8XQ28-F1
#
_entry.id   AF-A0A0F8XQ28-F1
#
_cell.length_a   1.000
_cell.length_b   1.000
_cell.length_c   1.000
_cell.angle_alpha   90.00
_cell.angle_beta   90.00
_cell.angle_gamma   90.00
#
_symmetry.space_group_name_H-M   'P 1'
#
loop_
_entity.id
_entity.type
_entity.pdbx_description
1 polymer ?
#
loop_
_entity_poly.entity_id
_entity_poly.type
_entity_poly.pdbx_seq_one_letter_code
_entity_poly.pdbx_strand_id
1 'polypeptide(L)'
;MENTSVAPIKEFNKNQKIVAGVFYVVIVIASLASLAGAIWTLADVFIGPTGKLQLFNKLNLGYKIAIIGGFLAGLFFLLVFFSGLFKKSSRSLIGFIYKKRELEERYKNRKGVKIAAGGLLVSVIGIIIGLILAIIWDMLAGPRGSFSDITFLSSTGPWVLITGIGLFLLVGSALFMIYFWKNGYFVILKIMGALEKEE
;
A
#
# COMPACT_ATOMS: atom_id res chain seq x y z
N MET A 1 41.09 -0.23 -22.25
CA MET A 1 39.75 -0.84 -22.17
C MET A 1 39.44 -1.03 -20.69
N GLU A 2 38.55 -0.22 -20.16
CA GLU A 2 38.20 -0.15 -18.76
C GLU A 2 37.32 -1.35 -18.38
N ASN A 3 37.83 -2.20 -17.49
CA ASN A 3 37.10 -3.33 -16.94
C ASN A 3 36.06 -2.80 -15.94
N THR A 4 34.85 -2.49 -16.41
CA THR A 4 33.70 -2.28 -15.52
C THR A 4 33.39 -3.57 -14.79
N SER A 5 33.87 -3.67 -13.55
CA SER A 5 33.50 -4.70 -12.60
C SER A 5 32.01 -4.57 -12.28
N VAL A 6 31.19 -5.31 -13.02
CA VAL A 6 29.78 -5.50 -12.71
C VAL A 6 29.73 -6.16 -11.33
N ALA A 7 29.43 -5.38 -10.30
CA ALA A 7 29.28 -5.86 -8.94
C ALA A 7 28.35 -7.10 -8.94
N PRO A 8 28.71 -8.17 -8.20
CA PRO A 8 27.94 -9.40 -8.24
C PRO A 8 26.49 -9.11 -7.83
N ILE A 9 25.56 -9.46 -8.70
CA ILE A 9 24.11 -9.38 -8.44
C ILE A 9 23.88 -10.17 -7.16
N LYS A 10 23.70 -9.46 -6.04
CA LYS A 10 23.58 -10.08 -4.72
C LYS A 10 22.35 -10.98 -4.74
N GLU A 11 22.56 -12.28 -4.80
CA GLU A 11 21.46 -13.24 -4.85
C GLU A 11 20.65 -13.14 -3.55
N PHE A 12 19.43 -12.64 -3.67
CA PHE A 12 18.52 -12.53 -2.53
C PHE A 12 18.06 -13.92 -2.08
N ASN A 13 18.03 -14.13 -0.76
CA ASN A 13 17.68 -15.40 -0.13
C ASN A 13 16.24 -15.83 -0.50
N LYS A 14 15.99 -17.14 -0.65
CA LYS A 14 14.67 -17.72 -1.01
C LYS A 14 13.54 -17.18 -0.13
N ASN A 15 13.76 -17.06 1.18
CA ASN A 15 12.75 -16.53 2.12
C ASN A 15 12.41 -15.06 1.86
N GLN A 16 13.37 -14.25 1.39
CA GLN A 16 13.14 -12.84 1.06
C GLN A 16 12.31 -12.69 -0.21
N LYS A 17 12.51 -13.60 -1.18
CA LYS A 17 11.68 -13.68 -2.40
C LYS A 17 10.24 -14.08 -2.08
N ILE A 18 10.04 -15.02 -1.15
CA ILE A 18 8.71 -15.44 -0.70
C ILE A 18 7.98 -14.27 -0.01
N VAL A 19 8.63 -13.61 0.96
CA VAL A 19 8.02 -12.48 1.69
C VAL A 19 7.66 -11.35 0.73
N ALA A 20 8.56 -10.97 -0.19
CA ALA A 20 8.26 -9.95 -1.20
C ALA A 20 7.12 -10.37 -2.15
N GLY A 21 7.05 -11.66 -2.50
CA GLY A 21 5.95 -12.22 -3.29
C GLY A 21 4.60 -12.13 -2.58
N VAL A 22 4.55 -12.45 -1.28
CA VAL A 22 3.33 -12.30 -0.46
C VAL A 22 2.89 -10.84 -0.42
N PHE A 23 3.80 -9.91 -0.08
CA PHE A 23 3.47 -8.48 -0.09
C PHE A 23 2.94 -8.01 -1.44
N TYR A 24 3.55 -8.47 -2.53
CA TYR A 24 3.07 -8.16 -3.87
C TYR A 24 1.64 -8.66 -4.10
N VAL A 25 1.34 -9.91 -3.78
CA VAL A 25 -0.01 -10.49 -3.96
C VAL A 25 -1.03 -9.69 -3.15
N VAL A 26 -0.71 -9.32 -1.90
CA VAL A 26 -1.63 -8.51 -1.09
C VAL A 26 -1.82 -7.10 -1.67
N ILE A 27 -0.76 -6.46 -2.20
CA ILE A 27 -0.87 -5.16 -2.90
C ILE A 27 -1.79 -5.29 -4.13
N VAL A 28 -1.64 -6.37 -4.91
CA VAL A 28 -2.49 -6.62 -6.07
C VAL A 28 -3.95 -6.77 -5.65
N ILE A 29 -4.23 -7.60 -4.64
CA ILE A 29 -5.59 -7.79 -4.11
C ILE A 29 -6.16 -6.45 -3.61
N ALA A 30 -5.39 -5.67 -2.86
CA ALA A 30 -5.80 -4.35 -2.38
C ALA A 30 -6.09 -3.38 -3.53
N SER A 31 -5.29 -3.42 -4.59
CA SER A 31 -5.48 -2.60 -5.79
C SER A 31 -6.74 -3.00 -6.55
N LEU A 32 -6.98 -4.30 -6.71
CA LEU A 32 -8.21 -4.83 -7.32
C LEU A 32 -9.45 -4.44 -6.51
N ALA A 33 -9.40 -4.61 -5.19
CA ALA A 33 -10.49 -4.22 -4.29
C ALA A 33 -10.77 -2.71 -4.35
N SER A 34 -9.73 -1.89 -4.39
CA SER A 34 -9.87 -0.43 -4.50
C SER A 34 -10.46 0.00 -5.83
N LEU A 35 -10.01 -0.58 -6.96
CA LEU A 35 -10.57 -0.30 -8.28
C LEU A 35 -12.03 -0.76 -8.40
N ALA A 36 -12.33 -1.97 -7.92
CA ALA A 36 -13.70 -2.48 -7.91
C ALA A 36 -14.61 -1.62 -7.03
N GLY A 37 -14.14 -1.23 -5.84
CA GLY A 37 -14.85 -0.32 -4.95
C GLY A 37 -15.06 1.06 -5.57
N ALA A 38 -14.08 1.59 -6.29
CA ALA A 38 -14.19 2.88 -6.97
C ALA A 38 -15.24 2.83 -8.09
N ILE A 39 -15.20 1.80 -8.94
CA ILE A 39 -16.19 1.59 -10.00
C ILE A 39 -17.59 1.42 -9.40
N TRP A 40 -17.72 0.65 -8.32
CA TRP A 40 -19.01 0.43 -7.67
C TRP A 40 -19.56 1.70 -7.01
N THR A 41 -18.70 2.48 -6.36
CA THR A 41 -19.04 3.77 -5.77
C THR A 41 -19.48 4.75 -6.84
N LEU A 42 -18.74 4.86 -7.95
CA LEU A 42 -19.16 5.68 -9.08
C LEU A 42 -20.54 5.24 -9.61
N ALA A 43 -20.77 3.93 -9.74
CA ALA A 43 -22.08 3.43 -10.13
C ALA A 43 -23.17 3.78 -9.10
N ASP A 44 -22.88 3.82 -7.80
CA ASP A 44 -23.83 4.29 -6.78
C ASP A 44 -24.17 5.78 -6.95
N VAL A 45 -23.16 6.62 -7.21
CA VAL A 45 -23.35 8.06 -7.37
C VAL A 45 -24.14 8.41 -8.64
N PHE A 46 -23.85 7.75 -9.76
CA PHE A 46 -24.43 8.11 -11.06
C PHE A 46 -25.74 7.38 -11.39
N ILE A 47 -25.93 6.15 -10.89
CA ILE A 47 -27.08 5.29 -11.24
C ILE A 47 -28.07 5.17 -10.06
N GLY A 48 -27.61 5.49 -8.85
CA GLY A 48 -28.37 5.34 -7.61
C GLY A 48 -28.00 4.06 -6.84
N PRO A 49 -28.24 4.03 -5.52
CA PRO A 49 -27.83 2.95 -4.62
C PRO A 49 -28.62 1.64 -4.83
N THR A 50 -29.80 1.69 -5.43
CA THR A 50 -30.69 0.53 -5.64
C THR A 50 -31.20 0.45 -7.07
N GLY A 51 -31.43 -0.75 -7.58
CA GLY A 51 -32.02 -0.97 -8.92
C GLY A 51 -31.02 -1.18 -10.06
N LYS A 52 -29.70 -1.20 -9.78
CA LYS A 52 -28.65 -1.47 -10.79
C LYS A 52 -28.87 -2.76 -11.56
N LEU A 53 -29.24 -3.84 -10.86
CA LEU A 53 -29.56 -5.14 -11.47
C LEU A 53 -30.85 -5.09 -12.30
N GLN A 54 -31.82 -4.27 -11.92
CA GLN A 54 -33.06 -4.11 -12.70
C GLN A 54 -32.80 -3.31 -13.98
N LEU A 55 -31.99 -2.25 -13.91
CA LEU A 55 -31.47 -1.52 -15.07
C LEU A 55 -30.67 -2.43 -16.00
N PHE A 56 -29.78 -3.25 -15.44
CA PHE A 56 -29.04 -4.24 -16.21
C PHE A 56 -29.97 -5.24 -16.91
N ASN A 57 -31.01 -5.71 -16.22
CA ASN A 57 -31.95 -6.66 -16.80
C ASN A 57 -32.83 -6.05 -17.90
N LYS A 58 -33.09 -4.75 -17.85
CA LYS A 58 -33.83 -3.99 -18.88
C LYS A 58 -33.00 -3.65 -20.12
N LEU A 59 -31.66 -3.76 -20.07
CA LEU A 59 -30.80 -3.52 -21.23
C LEU A 59 -31.02 -4.56 -22.34
N ASN A 60 -30.79 -4.15 -23.59
CA ASN A 60 -30.74 -5.06 -24.72
C ASN A 60 -29.62 -6.11 -24.52
N LEU A 61 -29.81 -7.33 -25.02
CA LEU A 61 -28.86 -8.45 -24.91
C LEU A 61 -27.44 -8.05 -25.32
N GLY A 62 -27.32 -7.26 -26.40
CA GLY A 62 -26.03 -6.74 -26.87
C GLY A 62 -25.28 -5.91 -25.82
N TYR A 63 -25.98 -5.03 -25.10
CA TYR A 63 -25.36 -4.23 -24.03
C TYR A 63 -24.98 -5.09 -22.82
N LYS A 64 -25.77 -6.11 -22.48
CA LYS A 64 -25.40 -7.05 -21.40
C LYS A 64 -24.11 -7.79 -21.72
N ILE A 65 -23.98 -8.29 -22.96
CA ILE A 65 -22.78 -8.98 -23.44
C ILE A 65 -21.59 -8.01 -23.46
N ALA A 66 -21.77 -6.78 -23.92
CA ALA A 66 -20.71 -5.77 -23.94
C ALA A 66 -20.21 -5.42 -22.53
N ILE A 67 -21.10 -5.28 -21.55
CA ILE A 67 -20.72 -4.99 -20.15
C ILE A 67 -19.95 -6.18 -19.55
N ILE A 68 -20.47 -7.40 -19.69
CA ILE A 68 -19.80 -8.60 -19.15
C ILE A 68 -18.45 -8.83 -19.85
N GLY A 69 -18.42 -8.72 -21.18
CA GLY A 69 -17.21 -8.87 -21.98
C GLY A 69 -16.17 -7.80 -21.67
N GLY A 70 -16.58 -6.54 -21.51
CA GLY A 70 -15.70 -5.44 -21.11
C GLY A 70 -15.12 -5.65 -19.71
N PHE A 71 -15.94 -6.13 -18.75
CA PHE A 71 -15.47 -6.48 -17.41
C PHE A 71 -14.45 -7.62 -17.44
N LEU A 72 -14.73 -8.70 -18.18
CA LEU A 72 -13.81 -9.83 -18.35
C LEU A 72 -12.50 -9.41 -19.01
N ALA A 73 -12.57 -8.62 -20.08
CA ALA A 73 -11.41 -8.10 -20.80
C ALA A 73 -10.57 -7.18 -19.91
N GLY A 74 -11.22 -6.31 -19.13
CA GLY A 74 -10.56 -5.45 -18.15
C GLY A 74 -9.85 -6.27 -17.08
N LEU A 75 -10.50 -7.29 -16.52
CA LEU A 75 -9.92 -8.16 -15.50
C LEU A 75 -8.73 -8.97 -16.06
N PHE A 76 -8.86 -9.49 -17.29
CA PHE A 76 -7.77 -10.18 -17.97
C PHE A 76 -6.56 -9.25 -18.22
N PHE A 77 -6.80 -8.04 -18.74
CA PHE A 77 -5.75 -7.03 -18.93
C PHE A 77 -5.06 -6.70 -17.61
N LEU A 78 -5.83 -6.55 -16.53
CA LEU A 78 -5.32 -6.23 -15.21
C LEU A 78 -4.45 -7.37 -14.64
N LEU A 79 -4.85 -8.64 -14.84
CA LEU A 79 -4.04 -9.81 -14.48
C LEU A 79 -2.73 -9.89 -15.26
N VAL A 80 -2.76 -9.61 -16.57
CA VAL A 80 -1.55 -9.59 -17.42
C VAL A 80 -0.63 -8.45 -16.98
N PHE A 81 -1.19 -7.27 -16.74
CA PHE A 81 -0.46 -6.09 -16.26
C PHE A 81 0.24 -6.38 -14.93
N PHE A 82 -0.48 -6.94 -13.95
CA PHE A 82 0.12 -7.35 -12.67
C PHE A 82 1.10 -8.51 -12.82
N SER A 83 0.87 -9.48 -13.71
CA SER A 83 1.82 -10.57 -13.92
C SER A 83 3.14 -10.08 -14.53
N GLY A 84 3.06 -9.11 -15.46
CA GLY A 84 4.23 -8.45 -16.05
C GLY A 84 4.98 -7.59 -15.04
N LEU A 85 4.25 -6.86 -14.20
CA LEU A 85 4.84 -6.04 -13.13
C LEU A 85 5.45 -6.88 -12.02
N PHE A 86 4.99 -8.11 -11.78
CA PHE A 86 5.48 -8.95 -10.66
C PHE A 86 7.00 -9.13 -10.67
N LYS A 87 7.59 -9.46 -11.83
CA LYS A 87 9.04 -9.71 -11.94
C LYS A 87 9.87 -8.46 -11.66
N LYS A 88 9.41 -7.30 -12.14
CA LYS A 88 10.11 -6.02 -11.98
C LYS A 88 9.89 -5.45 -10.58
N SER A 89 8.65 -5.45 -10.11
CA SER A 89 8.23 -4.90 -8.84
C SER A 89 8.75 -5.72 -7.65
N SER A 90 8.75 -7.05 -7.72
CA SER A 90 9.33 -7.89 -6.66
C SER A 90 10.84 -7.67 -6.50
N ARG A 91 11.59 -7.55 -7.61
CA ARG A 91 13.02 -7.19 -7.53
C ARG A 91 13.23 -5.79 -6.99
N SER A 92 12.38 -4.83 -7.37
CA SER A 92 12.42 -3.46 -6.86
C SER A 92 12.09 -3.40 -5.36
N LEU A 93 11.06 -4.11 -4.89
CA LEU A 93 10.67 -4.25 -3.49
C LEU A 93 11.77 -4.90 -2.66
N ILE A 94 12.38 -5.98 -3.15
CA ILE A 94 13.50 -6.61 -2.46
C ILE A 94 14.69 -5.63 -2.40
N GLY A 95 14.99 -4.92 -3.49
CA GLY A 95 15.99 -3.85 -3.50
C GLY A 95 15.66 -2.75 -2.49
N PHE A 96 14.42 -2.31 -2.40
CA PHE A 96 13.99 -1.27 -1.47
C PHE A 96 14.09 -1.74 -0.01
N ILE A 97 13.57 -2.93 0.30
CA ILE A 97 13.53 -3.49 1.66
C ILE A 97 14.92 -3.94 2.14
N TYR A 98 15.76 -4.48 1.26
CA TYR A 98 17.02 -5.16 1.64
C TYR A 98 18.30 -4.48 1.15
N LYS A 99 18.24 -3.33 0.47
CA LYS A 99 19.45 -2.56 0.15
C LYS A 99 20.08 -2.08 1.45
N LYS A 100 21.07 -2.85 1.92
CA LYS A 100 21.96 -2.47 3.03
C LYS A 100 22.61 -1.14 2.65
N ARG A 101 22.23 -0.06 3.31
CA ARG A 101 23.07 1.14 3.34
C ARG A 101 24.23 0.85 4.28
N GLU A 102 25.44 1.01 3.77
CA GLU A 102 26.64 0.83 4.59
C GLU A 102 26.61 1.86 5.72
N LEU A 103 26.70 1.35 6.95
CA LEU A 103 26.82 2.14 8.15
C LEU A 103 28.30 2.46 8.35
N GLU A 104 28.64 3.73 8.56
CA GLU A 104 29.97 4.10 9.03
C GLU A 104 30.28 3.33 10.33
N GLU A 105 31.43 2.65 10.35
CA GLU A 105 31.81 1.73 11.44
C GLU A 105 31.89 2.42 12.81
N ARG A 106 32.06 3.75 12.86
CA ARG A 106 32.15 4.55 14.09
C ARG A 106 30.93 4.46 15.00
N TYR A 107 29.75 4.16 14.47
CA TYR A 107 28.49 4.17 15.24
C TYR A 107 27.88 2.78 15.49
N LYS A 108 28.58 1.71 15.11
CA LYS A 108 28.05 0.34 15.13
C LYS A 108 27.75 -0.21 16.53
N ASN A 109 28.40 0.35 17.57
CA ASN A 109 28.44 -0.22 18.92
C ASN A 109 27.72 0.55 20.04
N ARG A 110 27.13 1.74 19.81
CA ARG A 110 26.38 2.42 20.88
C ARG A 110 24.96 1.86 21.02
N LYS A 111 24.76 1.00 22.03
CA LYS A 111 23.43 0.41 22.36
C LYS A 111 22.37 1.47 22.70
N GLY A 112 22.76 2.58 23.34
CA GLY A 112 21.84 3.67 23.69
C GLY A 112 21.20 4.34 22.46
N VAL A 113 21.98 4.55 21.39
CA VAL A 113 21.49 5.13 20.13
C VAL A 113 20.49 4.19 19.45
N LYS A 114 20.68 2.87 19.56
CA LYS A 114 19.71 1.86 19.04
C LYS A 114 18.36 1.93 19.77
N ILE A 115 18.38 2.15 21.09
CA ILE A 115 17.17 2.23 21.91
C ILE A 115 16.42 3.54 21.64
N ALA A 116 17.12 4.68 21.64
CA ALA A 116 16.53 5.97 21.30
C ALA A 116 15.94 5.96 19.88
N ALA A 117 16.66 5.34 18.93
CA ALA A 117 16.18 5.17 17.56
C ALA A 117 14.92 4.31 17.47
N GLY A 118 14.87 3.21 18.22
CA GLY A 118 13.69 2.35 18.31
C GLY A 118 12.50 3.07 18.94
N GLY A 119 12.72 3.86 19.99
CA GLY A 119 11.66 4.63 20.66
C GLY A 119 11.03 5.69 19.75
N LEU A 120 11.86 6.48 19.05
CA LEU A 120 11.38 7.46 18.06
C LEU A 120 10.59 6.77 16.94
N LEU A 121 11.03 5.59 16.52
CA LEU A 121 10.33 4.77 15.53
C LEU A 121 8.93 4.35 15.97
N VAL A 122 8.81 3.80 17.18
CA VAL A 122 7.52 3.38 17.73
C VAL A 122 6.57 4.57 17.87
N SER A 123 7.09 5.75 18.24
CA SER A 123 6.29 6.98 18.33
C SER A 123 5.72 7.41 16.98
N VAL A 124 6.56 7.50 15.93
CA VAL A 124 6.10 7.87 14.58
C VAL A 124 5.05 6.87 14.05
N ILE A 125 5.25 5.57 14.31
CA ILE A 125 4.29 4.54 13.93
C ILE A 125 2.95 4.73 14.67
N GLY A 126 3.00 5.00 15.98
CA GLY A 126 1.82 5.28 16.79
C GLY A 126 1.01 6.44 16.24
N ILE A 127 1.69 7.50 15.78
CA ILE A 127 1.04 8.65 15.13
C ILE A 127 0.36 8.24 13.82
N ILE A 128 1.04 7.49 12.96
CA ILE A 128 0.49 7.06 11.66
C ILE A 128 -0.72 6.15 11.88
N ILE A 129 -0.63 5.16 12.77
CA ILE A 129 -1.73 4.23 13.07
C ILE A 129 -2.89 4.98 13.73
N GLY A 130 -2.60 5.88 14.67
CA GLY A 130 -3.60 6.72 15.32
C GLY A 130 -4.35 7.60 14.32
N LEU A 131 -3.64 8.18 13.35
CA LEU A 131 -4.25 8.98 12.29
C LEU A 131 -5.15 8.13 11.39
N ILE A 132 -4.71 6.94 10.99
CA ILE A 132 -5.51 6.02 10.18
C ILE A 132 -6.78 5.61 10.93
N LEU A 133 -6.67 5.26 12.23
CA LEU A 133 -7.83 4.91 13.05
C LEU A 133 -8.76 6.10 13.26
N ALA A 134 -8.23 7.32 13.44
CA ALA A 134 -9.03 8.53 13.54
C ALA A 134 -9.82 8.78 12.26
N ILE A 135 -9.21 8.65 11.08
CA ILE A 135 -9.90 8.77 9.79
C ILE A 135 -10.99 7.71 9.66
N ILE A 136 -10.69 6.45 9.97
CA ILE A 136 -11.69 5.36 9.93
C ILE A 136 -12.84 5.65 10.91
N TRP A 137 -12.52 6.14 12.10
CA TRP A 137 -13.51 6.47 13.11
C TRP A 137 -14.38 7.66 12.71
N ASP A 138 -13.81 8.72 12.14
CA ASP A 138 -14.56 9.86 11.62
C ASP A 138 -15.46 9.44 10.45
N MET A 139 -15.02 8.49 9.63
CA MET A 139 -15.86 7.90 8.59
C MET A 139 -16.97 7.01 9.16
N LEU A 140 -16.75 6.26 10.25
CA LEU A 140 -17.77 5.38 10.85
C LEU A 140 -18.78 6.14 11.72
N ALA A 141 -18.29 7.07 12.54
CA ALA A 141 -19.08 7.82 13.51
C ALA A 141 -19.81 9.02 12.86
N GLY A 142 -19.40 9.41 11.64
CA GLY A 142 -19.89 10.58 10.93
C GLY A 142 -19.45 11.88 11.62
N PRO A 143 -19.34 13.01 10.88
CA PRO A 143 -19.19 14.30 11.52
C PRO A 143 -20.37 14.51 12.48
N ARG A 144 -20.10 14.83 13.74
CA ARG A 144 -21.13 15.12 14.75
C ARG A 144 -21.96 16.39 14.45
N GLY A 145 -22.01 16.85 13.21
CA GLY A 145 -22.81 17.95 12.73
C GLY A 145 -23.16 17.74 11.24
N SER A 146 -24.46 17.69 10.95
CA SER A 146 -25.11 17.59 9.63
C SER A 146 -25.34 16.17 9.08
N PHE A 147 -26.59 15.73 9.21
CA PHE A 147 -27.16 14.41 8.85
C PHE A 147 -27.34 14.17 7.33
N SER A 148 -26.59 14.85 6.45
CA SER A 148 -26.73 14.70 4.98
C SER A 148 -25.77 13.69 4.34
N ASP A 149 -24.62 13.40 4.97
CA ASP A 149 -23.57 12.55 4.38
C ASP A 149 -23.73 11.04 4.67
N ILE A 150 -24.71 10.68 5.52
CA ILE A 150 -25.03 9.29 5.88
C ILE A 150 -25.58 8.50 4.69
N THR A 151 -26.05 9.20 3.66
CA THR A 151 -26.53 8.59 2.41
C THR A 151 -25.41 7.94 1.60
N PHE A 152 -24.17 8.44 1.66
CA PHE A 152 -23.05 7.81 0.97
C PHE A 152 -22.63 6.48 1.63
N LEU A 153 -22.63 6.41 2.96
CA LEU A 153 -22.29 5.17 3.70
C LEU A 153 -23.43 4.14 3.76
N SER A 154 -24.65 4.51 3.34
CA SER A 154 -25.78 3.58 3.23
C SER A 154 -25.64 2.61 2.06
N SER A 155 -24.74 2.90 1.11
CA SER A 155 -24.50 2.04 -0.05
C SER A 155 -23.28 1.15 0.13
N THR A 156 -23.31 -0.04 -0.50
CA THR A 156 -22.23 -1.04 -0.43
C THR A 156 -20.94 -0.59 -1.15
N GLY A 157 -21.02 0.30 -2.14
CA GLY A 157 -19.85 0.76 -2.90
C GLY A 157 -18.78 1.45 -2.07
N PRO A 158 -19.14 2.51 -1.33
CA PRO A 158 -18.20 3.22 -0.47
C PRO A 158 -17.53 2.31 0.57
N TRP A 159 -18.25 1.33 1.13
CA TRP A 159 -17.66 0.35 2.05
C TRP A 159 -16.59 -0.54 1.41
N VAL A 160 -16.83 -1.00 0.17
CA VAL A 160 -15.84 -1.78 -0.59
C VAL A 160 -14.60 -0.92 -0.90
N LEU A 161 -14.80 0.35 -1.26
CA LEU A 161 -13.71 1.29 -1.50
C LEU A 161 -12.88 1.57 -0.24
N ILE A 162 -13.54 1.86 0.89
CA ILE A 162 -12.89 2.09 2.19
C ILE A 162 -12.08 0.86 2.61
N THR A 163 -12.64 -0.34 2.43
CA THR A 163 -11.94 -1.60 2.75
C THR A 163 -10.70 -1.78 1.87
N GLY A 164 -10.81 -1.47 0.57
CA GLY A 164 -9.67 -1.51 -0.37
C GLY A 164 -8.55 -0.55 0.00
N ILE A 165 -8.89 0.71 0.28
CA ILE A 165 -7.94 1.75 0.70
C ILE A 165 -7.33 1.39 2.07
N GLY A 166 -8.13 0.92 3.02
CA GLY A 166 -7.68 0.50 4.33
C GLY A 166 -6.68 -0.65 4.26
N LEU A 167 -6.94 -1.65 3.40
CA LEU A 167 -6.00 -2.74 3.14
C LEU A 167 -4.70 -2.21 2.51
N PHE A 168 -4.78 -1.25 1.61
CA PHE A 168 -3.61 -0.63 0.99
C PHE A 168 -2.76 0.14 2.01
N LEU A 169 -3.39 0.90 2.91
CA LEU A 169 -2.72 1.61 4.01
C LEU A 169 -2.06 0.65 5.00
N LEU A 170 -2.73 -0.45 5.36
CA LEU A 170 -2.20 -1.47 6.25
C LEU A 170 -0.94 -2.11 5.66
N VAL A 171 -0.99 -2.49 4.38
CA VAL A 171 0.15 -3.08 3.68
C VAL A 171 1.29 -2.07 3.51
N GLY A 172 0.97 -0.83 3.16
CA GLY A 172 1.93 0.26 3.08
C GLY A 172 2.65 0.52 4.41
N SER A 173 1.89 0.54 5.50
CA SER A 173 2.42 0.68 6.86
C SER A 173 3.32 -0.50 7.26
N ALA A 174 2.91 -1.74 6.96
CA ALA A 174 3.73 -2.93 7.21
C ALA A 174 5.06 -2.91 6.42
N LEU A 175 5.03 -2.51 5.15
CA LEU A 175 6.23 -2.35 4.33
C LEU A 175 7.13 -1.23 4.86
N PHE A 176 6.54 -0.10 5.23
CA PHE A 176 7.24 1.01 5.85
C PHE A 176 7.93 0.57 7.15
N MET A 177 7.25 -0.22 7.98
CA MET A 177 7.80 -0.78 9.22
C MET A 177 9.02 -1.66 8.95
N ILE A 178 8.94 -2.60 7.99
CA ILE A 178 10.07 -3.47 7.65
C ILE A 178 11.24 -2.66 7.10
N TYR A 179 10.95 -1.69 6.23
CA TYR A 179 11.97 -0.80 5.66
C TYR A 179 12.68 0.01 6.75
N PHE A 180 11.91 0.66 7.63
CA PHE A 180 12.46 1.46 8.72
C PHE A 180 13.12 0.63 9.81
N TRP A 181 12.69 -0.60 10.07
CA TRP A 181 13.40 -1.47 11.02
C TRP A 181 14.81 -1.80 10.54
N LYS A 182 15.00 -1.95 9.22
CA LYS A 182 16.30 -2.25 8.62
C LYS A 182 17.16 -1.01 8.35
N ASN A 183 16.54 0.10 7.98
CA ASN A 183 17.25 1.31 7.54
C ASN A 183 17.15 2.49 8.53
N GLY A 184 16.23 2.44 9.50
CA GLY A 184 15.96 3.54 10.44
C GLY A 184 17.14 3.87 11.34
N TYR A 185 17.98 2.87 11.65
CA TYR A 185 19.24 3.10 12.37
C TYR A 185 20.17 4.07 11.62
N PHE A 186 20.25 3.95 10.29
CA PHE A 186 21.05 4.85 9.45
C PHE A 186 20.47 6.27 9.40
N VAL A 187 19.14 6.40 9.29
CA VAL A 187 18.47 7.71 9.24
C VAL A 187 18.74 8.50 10.52
N ILE A 188 18.67 7.83 11.66
CA ILE A 188 18.83 8.47 12.96
C ILE A 188 20.29 8.81 13.23
N LEU A 189 21.22 7.96 12.81
CA LEU A 189 22.65 8.30 12.82
C LEU A 189 22.99 9.48 11.93
N LYS A 190 22.34 9.63 10.76
CA LYS A 190 22.54 10.78 9.89
C LYS A 190 22.04 12.07 10.54
N ILE A 191 20.93 12.02 11.28
CA ILE A 191 20.40 13.18 12.02
C ILE A 191 21.33 13.52 13.20
N MET A 192 21.76 12.51 13.97
CA MET A 192 22.63 12.70 15.13
C MET A 192 24.02 13.22 14.73
N GLY A 193 24.61 12.68 13.66
CA GLY A 193 25.89 13.17 13.13
C GLY A 193 25.81 14.49 12.37
N ALA A 194 24.60 14.96 11.99
CA ALA A 194 24.41 16.33 11.52
C ALA A 194 24.40 17.32 12.69
N LEU A 195 23.74 16.97 13.79
CA LEU A 195 23.70 17.78 15.01
C LEU A 195 25.08 17.91 15.67
N GLU A 196 25.88 16.83 15.69
CA GLU A 196 27.23 16.83 16.27
C GLU A 196 28.29 17.54 15.38
N LYS A 197 27.93 17.92 14.15
CA LYS A 197 28.78 18.74 13.25
C LYS A 197 28.49 20.24 13.32
N GLU A 198 27.38 20.61 13.97
CA GLU A 198 26.99 22.00 14.19
C GLU A 198 27.50 22.55 15.53
N GLU A 199 28.06 21.69 16.39
CA GLU A 199 28.91 22.05 17.54
C GLU A 199 30.40 22.02 17.17
#